data_AF-A0A814B7A6-F1
#
_entry.id   AF-A0A814B7A6-F1
#
_cell.length_a   1.000
_cell.length_b   1.000
_cell.length_c   1.000
_cell.angle_alpha   90.00
_cell.angle_beta   90.00
_cell.angle_gamma   90.00
#
_symmetry.space_group_name_H-M   'P 1'
#
loop_
_entity.id
_entity.type
_entity.pdbx_description
1 polymer ?
#
loop_
_entity_poly.entity_id
_entity_poly.type
_entity_poly.pdbx_seq_one_letter_code
_entity_poly.pdbx_strand_id
1 'polypeptide(L)'
;MSSHFSPYIDLFCRGLYDSVRNSFNVLTIDDDFSKKSSEKNSIKQHPHQPKPKRSSSSSDTKRVKSNLALLCLFNGGILLCGMLCFNYLFLPIFRRLFNTLAGLDSSSSSRPLLVIQYILTYTFNFLWLIPAFIISKFVNSYWFRDIADVVYKKLTKHNQALPALSFSRSISDILFSLIMQIFFLIQSTFILVIPVPILNTIFGHMCLCLLYSFYAFEYAWIYANLNVKQRVERIETYWPYFLGFGFPLTMLSTQLFKSIIINECIFSILFPFAIVAATSVNFKERVKLQQTQTHIISLNIFAGCIRLTSRLFDMLKKKRPSTTVTTVQ
;
A
#
# COMPACT_ATOMS: atom_id res chain seq x y z
N MET A 1 -2.05 34.06 15.18
CA MET A 1 -1.28 33.03 14.43
C MET A 1 -1.94 31.65 14.39
N SER A 2 -2.88 31.30 15.29
CA SER A 2 -3.53 29.96 15.28
C SER A 2 -4.65 29.77 14.24
N SER A 3 -5.24 30.85 13.70
CA SER A 3 -6.40 30.77 12.78
C SER A 3 -6.06 30.26 11.37
N HIS A 4 -4.83 30.48 10.88
CA HIS A 4 -4.44 30.07 9.51
C HIS A 4 -4.06 28.58 9.39
N PHE A 5 -3.57 27.96 10.46
CA PHE A 5 -3.21 26.52 10.46
C PHE A 5 -4.33 25.60 10.92
N SER A 6 -5.35 26.14 11.59
CA SER A 6 -6.55 25.41 12.00
C SER A 6 -7.13 24.47 10.93
N PRO A 7 -7.29 24.88 9.65
CA PRO A 7 -7.85 23.98 8.65
C PRO A 7 -6.92 22.84 8.23
N TYR A 8 -5.61 23.08 8.18
CA TYR A 8 -4.60 22.06 7.85
C TYR A 8 -4.53 21.00 8.95
N ILE A 9 -4.58 21.42 10.22
CA ILE A 9 -4.56 20.52 11.38
C ILE A 9 -5.85 19.70 11.45
N ASP A 10 -7.02 20.31 11.22
CA ASP A 10 -8.29 19.59 11.20
C ASP A 10 -8.33 18.51 10.11
N LEU A 11 -7.87 18.85 8.88
CA LEU A 11 -7.71 17.88 7.80
C LEU A 11 -6.78 16.72 8.17
N PHE A 12 -5.62 17.03 8.73
CA PHE A 12 -4.64 16.03 9.17
C PHE A 12 -5.25 15.10 10.24
N CYS A 13 -5.86 15.66 11.28
CA CYS A 13 -6.50 14.89 12.34
C CYS A 13 -7.64 14.00 11.81
N ARG A 14 -8.42 14.49 10.84
CA ARG A 14 -9.46 13.68 10.18
C ARG A 14 -8.88 12.54 9.36
N GLY A 15 -7.82 12.80 8.58
CA GLY A 15 -7.13 11.77 7.82
C GLY A 15 -6.57 10.67 8.74
N LEU A 16 -5.94 11.10 9.84
CA LEU A 16 -5.43 10.20 10.87
C LEU A 16 -6.54 9.36 11.50
N TYR A 17 -7.66 10.01 11.87
CA TYR A 17 -8.82 9.36 12.44
C TYR A 17 -9.43 8.32 11.50
N ASP A 18 -9.66 8.68 10.23
CA ASP A 18 -10.23 7.78 9.23
C ASP A 18 -9.27 6.61 8.93
N SER A 19 -7.95 6.84 8.92
CA SER A 19 -6.95 5.77 8.76
C SER A 19 -7.01 4.76 9.90
N VAL A 20 -6.99 5.23 11.15
CA VAL A 20 -7.00 4.35 12.34
C VAL A 20 -8.36 3.68 12.51
N ARG A 21 -9.45 4.45 12.58
CA ARG A 21 -10.81 3.93 12.84
C ARG A 21 -11.26 2.95 11.76
N ASN A 22 -11.10 3.30 10.49
CA ASN A 22 -11.60 2.46 9.41
C ASN A 22 -10.72 1.23 9.16
N SER A 23 -9.46 1.23 9.60
CA SER A 23 -8.61 0.02 9.61
C SER A 23 -9.18 -1.06 10.52
N PHE A 24 -9.74 -0.69 11.67
CA PHE A 24 -10.38 -1.63 12.61
C PHE A 24 -11.70 -2.19 12.10
N ASN A 25 -12.38 -1.51 11.17
CA ASN A 25 -13.60 -2.03 10.55
C ASN A 25 -13.36 -3.36 9.81
N VAL A 26 -12.10 -3.67 9.41
CA VAL A 26 -11.73 -5.00 8.86
C VAL A 26 -12.10 -6.14 9.81
N LEU A 27 -11.96 -5.91 11.12
CA LEU A 27 -12.17 -6.91 12.17
C LEU A 27 -13.64 -7.02 12.55
N THR A 28 -14.38 -5.91 12.49
CA THR A 28 -15.82 -5.86 12.81
C THR A 28 -16.72 -6.13 11.61
N ILE A 29 -16.13 -6.30 10.41
CA ILE A 29 -16.81 -6.72 9.19
C ILE A 29 -17.77 -7.88 9.51
N ASP A 30 -17.32 -8.91 10.24
CA ASP A 30 -18.16 -10.07 10.61
C ASP A 30 -19.37 -9.73 11.48
N ASP A 31 -19.25 -8.77 12.41
CA ASP A 31 -20.33 -8.36 13.31
C ASP A 31 -21.40 -7.57 12.57
N ASP A 32 -20.99 -6.71 11.64
CA ASP A 32 -21.92 -6.01 10.75
C ASP A 32 -22.57 -6.98 9.73
N PHE A 33 -21.85 -8.03 9.31
CA PHE A 33 -22.40 -9.11 8.48
C PHE A 33 -23.42 -9.95 9.23
N SER A 34 -23.14 -10.33 10.49
CA SER A 34 -24.04 -11.13 11.31
C SER A 34 -25.32 -10.36 11.61
N LYS A 35 -25.21 -9.09 12.04
CA LYS A 35 -26.35 -8.21 12.35
C LYS A 35 -27.26 -7.97 11.15
N LYS A 36 -26.72 -7.56 9.97
CA LYS A 36 -27.55 -7.34 8.77
C LYS A 36 -28.20 -8.62 8.24
N SER A 37 -27.55 -9.77 8.41
CA SER A 37 -28.13 -11.07 8.02
C SER A 37 -29.28 -11.48 8.94
N SER A 38 -29.15 -11.22 10.25
CA SER A 38 -30.21 -11.44 11.24
C SER A 38 -31.38 -10.50 10.99
N GLU A 39 -31.14 -9.22 10.75
CA GLU A 39 -32.18 -8.21 10.48
C GLU A 39 -32.97 -8.53 9.20
N LYS A 40 -32.30 -8.96 8.12
CA LYS A 40 -32.99 -9.44 6.90
C LYS A 40 -33.79 -10.73 7.12
N ASN A 41 -33.35 -11.62 8.02
CA ASN A 41 -34.09 -12.83 8.36
C ASN A 41 -35.30 -12.52 9.26
N SER A 42 -35.20 -11.51 10.12
CA SER A 42 -36.31 -11.01 10.94
C SER A 42 -37.40 -10.34 10.09
N ILE A 43 -37.01 -9.59 9.06
CA ILE A 43 -37.96 -8.90 8.16
C ILE A 43 -38.61 -9.85 7.13
N LYS A 44 -38.02 -11.03 6.86
CA LYS A 44 -38.50 -12.00 5.85
C LYS A 44 -39.27 -13.20 6.42
N GLN A 45 -39.94 -13.05 7.56
CA GLN A 45 -40.92 -14.04 8.02
C GLN A 45 -42.24 -13.91 7.23
N HIS A 46 -42.24 -14.37 5.97
CA HIS A 46 -43.44 -14.77 5.25
C HIS A 46 -43.23 -16.21 4.71
N PRO A 47 -44.23 -17.12 4.77
CA PRO A 47 -43.94 -18.56 4.80
C PRO A 47 -43.50 -19.22 3.48
N HIS A 48 -43.46 -18.51 2.35
CA HIS A 48 -43.25 -19.13 1.04
C HIS A 48 -42.34 -18.34 0.09
N GLN A 49 -41.10 -18.05 0.50
CA GLN A 49 -40.06 -17.67 -0.47
C GLN A 49 -38.80 -18.54 -0.33
N PRO A 50 -38.18 -18.94 -1.46
CA PRO A 50 -36.95 -19.72 -1.42
C PRO A 50 -35.86 -18.91 -0.71
N LYS A 51 -35.13 -19.59 0.19
CA LYS A 51 -34.07 -19.02 1.04
C LYS A 51 -33.17 -18.07 0.21
N PRO A 52 -32.96 -16.80 0.63
CA PRO A 52 -32.03 -15.93 -0.07
C PRO A 52 -30.62 -16.52 0.00
N LYS A 53 -29.89 -16.49 -1.11
CA LYS A 53 -28.50 -16.96 -1.28
C LYS A 53 -27.61 -16.50 -0.11
N ARG A 54 -27.43 -17.37 0.90
CA ARG A 54 -26.61 -17.15 2.11
C ARG A 54 -25.12 -17.48 1.88
N SER A 55 -24.76 -17.89 0.66
CA SER A 55 -23.44 -18.46 0.33
C SER A 55 -22.37 -17.42 -0.03
N SER A 56 -22.69 -16.32 -0.73
CA SER A 56 -21.65 -15.42 -1.27
C SER A 56 -21.00 -14.51 -0.23
N SER A 57 -21.76 -13.96 0.73
CA SER A 57 -21.20 -13.01 1.70
C SER A 57 -20.22 -13.65 2.69
N SER A 58 -20.51 -14.90 3.10
CA SER A 58 -19.67 -15.67 4.00
C SER A 58 -18.44 -16.24 3.30
N SER A 59 -18.54 -16.62 2.02
CA SER A 59 -17.36 -17.01 1.22
C SER A 59 -16.42 -15.83 1.01
N ASP A 60 -16.95 -14.63 0.76
CA ASP A 60 -16.15 -13.43 0.54
C ASP A 60 -15.37 -13.00 1.80
N THR A 61 -15.98 -13.07 2.99
CA THR A 61 -15.25 -12.76 4.23
C THR A 61 -14.17 -13.79 4.53
N LYS A 62 -14.47 -15.09 4.33
CA LYS A 62 -13.46 -16.16 4.46
C LYS A 62 -12.29 -15.94 3.50
N ARG A 63 -12.57 -15.50 2.27
CA ARG A 63 -11.56 -15.17 1.26
C ARG A 63 -10.66 -14.01 1.69
N VAL A 64 -11.23 -12.92 2.20
CA VAL A 64 -10.43 -11.79 2.74
C VAL A 64 -9.54 -12.23 3.89
N LYS A 65 -10.07 -12.99 4.86
CA LYS A 65 -9.28 -13.51 5.99
C LYS A 65 -8.18 -14.46 5.53
N SER A 66 -8.47 -15.33 4.57
CA SER A 66 -7.49 -16.25 3.98
C SER A 66 -6.36 -15.47 3.30
N ASN A 67 -6.69 -14.46 2.50
CA ASN A 67 -5.69 -13.63 1.84
C ASN A 67 -4.83 -12.84 2.84
N LEU A 68 -5.45 -12.27 3.89
CA LEU A 68 -4.72 -11.61 4.98
C LEU A 68 -3.79 -12.59 5.71
N ALA A 69 -4.25 -13.81 5.98
CA ALA A 69 -3.44 -14.84 6.62
C ALA A 69 -2.26 -15.26 5.73
N LEU A 70 -2.50 -15.49 4.43
CA LEU A 70 -1.46 -15.81 3.45
C LEU A 70 -0.42 -14.70 3.33
N LEU A 71 -0.86 -13.45 3.33
CA LEU A 71 0.00 -12.28 3.31
C LEU A 71 0.89 -12.19 4.56
N CYS A 72 0.31 -12.40 5.74
CA CYS A 72 1.05 -12.45 7.00
C CYS A 72 2.03 -13.62 7.04
N LEU A 73 1.62 -14.80 6.56
CA LEU A 73 2.47 -15.99 6.51
C LEU A 73 3.64 -15.79 5.54
N PHE A 74 3.40 -15.20 4.38
CA PHE A 74 4.44 -14.99 3.37
C PHE A 74 5.42 -13.88 3.78
N ASN A 75 4.92 -12.70 4.13
CA ASN A 75 5.78 -11.54 4.46
C ASN A 75 6.36 -11.62 5.88
N GLY A 76 5.55 -12.03 6.86
CA GLY A 76 5.97 -12.15 8.26
C GLY A 76 6.66 -13.49 8.55
N GLY A 77 6.04 -14.58 8.10
CA GLY A 77 6.57 -15.93 8.33
C GLY A 77 7.77 -16.24 7.45
N ILE A 78 7.62 -16.23 6.12
CA ILE A 78 8.69 -16.71 5.23
C ILE A 78 9.82 -15.68 5.10
N LEU A 79 9.50 -14.43 4.75
CA LEU A 79 10.51 -13.40 4.51
C LEU A 79 11.13 -12.86 5.80
N LEU A 80 10.31 -12.30 6.69
CA LEU A 80 10.82 -11.68 7.91
C LEU A 80 11.43 -12.71 8.87
N CYS A 81 10.72 -13.81 9.18
CA CYS A 81 11.31 -14.86 10.03
C CYS A 81 12.53 -15.49 9.36
N GLY A 82 12.52 -15.74 8.05
CA GLY A 82 13.68 -16.25 7.33
C GLY A 82 14.91 -15.34 7.47
N MET A 83 14.72 -14.02 7.36
CA MET A 83 15.77 -13.04 7.58
C MET A 83 16.26 -13.00 9.03
N LEU A 84 15.35 -13.06 10.01
CA LEU A 84 15.69 -13.05 11.42
C LEU A 84 16.44 -14.33 11.81
N CYS A 85 15.98 -15.50 11.36
CA CYS A 85 16.67 -16.78 11.53
C CYS A 85 18.06 -16.74 10.90
N PHE A 86 18.22 -16.19 9.69
CA PHE A 86 19.54 -16.11 9.09
C PHE A 86 20.51 -15.24 9.91
N ASN A 87 20.08 -14.04 10.30
CA ASN A 87 20.95 -13.07 10.98
C ASN A 87 21.20 -13.39 12.45
N TYR A 88 20.19 -13.86 13.19
CA TYR A 88 20.26 -14.03 14.65
C TYR A 88 20.37 -15.48 15.11
N LEU A 89 20.13 -16.46 14.24
CA LEU A 89 20.28 -17.88 14.57
C LEU A 89 21.43 -18.51 13.76
N PHE A 90 21.35 -18.47 12.43
CA PHE A 90 22.30 -19.16 11.56
C PHE A 90 23.72 -18.56 11.63
N LEU A 91 23.89 -17.26 11.40
CA LEU A 91 25.21 -16.62 11.46
C LEU A 91 25.94 -16.81 12.81
N PRO A 92 25.31 -16.62 13.99
CA PRO A 92 25.99 -16.84 15.25
C PRO A 92 26.30 -18.31 15.52
N ILE A 93 25.43 -19.26 15.14
CA ILE A 93 25.72 -20.70 15.23
C ILE A 93 26.90 -21.06 14.33
N PHE A 94 26.87 -20.59 13.08
CA PHE A 94 27.95 -20.80 12.12
C PHE A 94 29.28 -20.26 12.65
N ARG A 95 29.28 -19.05 13.22
CA ARG A 95 30.46 -18.44 13.85
C ARG A 95 31.02 -19.32 14.96
N ARG A 96 30.16 -19.82 15.87
CA ARG A 96 30.57 -20.69 16.96
C ARG A 96 31.19 -21.99 16.44
N LEU A 97 30.53 -22.65 15.48
CA LEU A 97 31.00 -23.90 14.89
C LEU A 97 32.34 -23.72 14.17
N PHE A 98 32.49 -22.64 13.38
CA PHE A 98 33.74 -22.33 12.71
C PHE A 98 34.89 -22.12 13.69
N ASN A 99 34.67 -21.34 14.75
CA ASN A 99 35.69 -21.09 15.77
C ASN A 99 36.08 -22.38 16.50
N THR A 100 35.12 -23.26 16.82
CA THR A 100 35.43 -24.56 17.44
C THR A 100 36.24 -25.49 16.52
N LEU A 101 35.94 -25.51 15.22
CA LEU A 101 36.65 -26.36 14.25
C LEU A 101 38.07 -25.83 13.95
N ALA A 102 38.25 -24.52 13.97
CA ALA A 102 39.53 -23.87 13.73
C ALA A 102 40.45 -23.83 14.96
N GLY A 103 40.00 -24.33 16.12
CA GLY A 103 40.75 -24.27 17.38
C GLY A 103 40.97 -22.84 17.90
N LEU A 104 40.12 -21.89 17.49
CA LEU A 104 40.21 -20.48 17.84
C LEU A 104 39.32 -20.17 19.04
N ASP A 105 39.74 -19.23 19.90
CA ASP A 105 38.89 -18.75 20.99
C ASP A 105 37.56 -18.25 20.44
N SER A 106 36.47 -18.59 21.13
CA SER A 106 35.09 -18.35 20.67
C SER A 106 34.77 -16.87 20.41
N SER A 107 35.54 -15.95 20.99
CA SER A 107 35.44 -14.49 20.80
C SER A 107 36.30 -13.94 19.66
N SER A 108 37.31 -14.69 19.19
CA SER A 108 38.25 -14.22 18.18
C SER A 108 37.61 -14.17 16.78
N SER A 109 37.70 -13.02 16.13
CA SER A 109 37.21 -12.80 14.76
C SER A 109 38.38 -12.86 13.81
N SER A 110 38.65 -14.04 13.23
CA SER A 110 39.70 -14.17 12.22
C SER A 110 39.25 -13.55 10.89
N ARG A 111 40.20 -12.99 10.11
CA ARG A 111 39.91 -12.43 8.78
C ARG A 111 39.17 -13.43 7.86
N PRO A 112 39.54 -14.73 7.79
CA PRO A 112 38.82 -15.71 6.98
C PRO A 112 37.35 -15.88 7.41
N LEU A 113 37.06 -15.92 8.71
CA LEU A 113 35.69 -16.04 9.22
C LEU A 113 34.82 -14.86 8.78
N LEU A 114 35.34 -13.64 8.83
CA LEU A 114 34.62 -12.45 8.35
C LEU A 114 34.35 -12.53 6.85
N VAL A 115 35.34 -12.91 6.04
CA VAL A 115 35.18 -13.08 4.59
C VAL A 115 34.10 -14.11 4.28
N ILE A 116 34.13 -15.26 4.97
CA ILE A 116 33.13 -16.31 4.80
C ILE A 116 31.74 -15.81 5.21
N GLN A 117 31.60 -15.10 6.33
CA GLN A 117 30.32 -14.51 6.75
C GLN A 117 29.78 -13.50 5.73
N TYR A 118 30.64 -12.67 5.13
CA TYR A 118 30.24 -11.76 4.07
C TYR A 118 29.76 -12.52 2.84
N ILE A 119 30.52 -13.52 2.38
CA ILE A 119 30.12 -14.36 1.23
C ILE A 119 28.77 -15.04 1.51
N LEU A 120 28.59 -15.64 2.68
CA LEU A 120 27.32 -16.27 3.08
C LEU A 120 26.16 -15.27 3.07
N THR A 121 26.37 -14.09 3.63
CA THR A 121 25.33 -13.05 3.73
C THR A 121 24.95 -12.52 2.35
N TYR A 122 25.92 -12.22 1.48
CA TYR A 122 25.65 -11.75 0.12
C TYR A 122 24.99 -12.84 -0.74
N THR A 123 25.42 -14.10 -0.60
CA THR A 123 24.82 -15.25 -1.29
C THR A 123 23.37 -15.42 -0.85
N PHE A 124 23.10 -15.38 0.46
CA PHE A 124 21.73 -15.42 1.00
C PHE A 124 20.87 -14.26 0.48
N ASN A 125 21.40 -13.03 0.50
CA ASN A 125 20.68 -11.87 0.02
C ASN A 125 20.35 -11.96 -1.48
N PHE A 126 21.30 -12.41 -2.30
CA PHE A 126 21.15 -12.48 -3.75
C PHE A 126 20.27 -13.66 -4.22
N LEU A 127 20.46 -14.86 -3.66
CA LEU A 127 19.75 -16.07 -4.13
C LEU A 127 18.38 -16.24 -3.48
N TRP A 128 18.22 -15.78 -2.24
CA TRP A 128 16.98 -15.98 -1.49
C TRP A 128 16.21 -14.67 -1.30
N LEU A 129 16.83 -13.69 -0.65
CA LEU A 129 16.09 -12.54 -0.14
C LEU A 129 15.55 -11.62 -1.24
N ILE A 130 16.40 -11.23 -2.22
CA ILE A 130 16.00 -10.36 -3.33
C ILE A 130 14.95 -11.02 -4.22
N PRO A 131 15.12 -12.27 -4.70
CA PRO A 131 14.10 -12.94 -5.51
C PRO A 131 12.78 -13.10 -4.76
N ALA A 132 12.82 -13.57 -3.50
CA ALA A 132 11.61 -13.74 -2.70
C ALA A 132 10.90 -12.40 -2.44
N PHE A 133 11.65 -11.32 -2.25
CA PHE A 133 11.11 -9.96 -2.13
C PHE A 133 10.40 -9.49 -3.41
N ILE A 134 11.01 -9.71 -4.59
CA ILE A 134 10.40 -9.35 -5.87
C ILE A 134 9.09 -10.13 -6.08
N ILE A 135 9.12 -11.44 -5.85
CA ILE A 135 7.92 -12.29 -5.92
C ILE A 135 6.85 -11.77 -4.96
N SER A 136 7.23 -11.42 -3.73
CA SER A 136 6.31 -10.86 -2.73
C SER A 136 5.53 -9.67 -3.26
N LYS A 137 6.19 -8.71 -3.93
CA LYS A 137 5.50 -7.53 -4.46
C LYS A 137 4.38 -7.90 -5.44
N PHE A 138 4.62 -8.85 -6.32
CA PHE A 138 3.61 -9.28 -7.28
C PHE A 138 2.45 -10.01 -6.61
N VAL A 139 2.75 -10.97 -5.74
CA VAL A 139 1.70 -11.77 -5.09
C VAL A 139 0.88 -10.90 -4.11
N ASN A 140 1.53 -10.02 -3.36
CA ASN A 140 0.88 -9.02 -2.49
C ASN A 140 -0.09 -8.14 -3.29
N SER A 141 0.30 -7.66 -4.48
CA SER A 141 -0.57 -6.82 -5.32
C SER A 141 -1.88 -7.52 -5.71
N TYR A 142 -1.83 -8.84 -5.93
CA TYR A 142 -3.01 -9.65 -6.24
C TYR A 142 -3.93 -9.77 -5.02
N TRP A 143 -3.38 -10.12 -3.85
CA TRP A 143 -4.17 -10.22 -2.61
C TRP A 143 -4.76 -8.87 -2.20
N PHE A 144 -4.01 -7.78 -2.35
CA PHE A 144 -4.49 -6.42 -2.09
C PHE A 144 -5.68 -6.05 -2.96
N ARG A 145 -5.61 -6.34 -4.27
CA ARG A 145 -6.71 -6.09 -5.21
C ARG A 145 -7.95 -6.89 -4.84
N ASP A 146 -7.78 -8.15 -4.45
CA ASP A 146 -8.89 -9.03 -4.07
C ASP A 146 -9.57 -8.57 -2.77
N ILE A 147 -8.78 -8.15 -1.78
CA ILE A 147 -9.30 -7.56 -0.53
C ILE A 147 -10.10 -6.28 -0.84
N ALA A 148 -9.55 -5.40 -1.68
CA ALA A 148 -10.24 -4.19 -2.09
C ALA A 148 -11.57 -4.49 -2.79
N ASP A 149 -11.61 -5.44 -3.73
CA ASP A 149 -12.82 -5.82 -4.47
C ASP A 149 -13.95 -6.30 -3.54
N VAL A 150 -13.61 -7.18 -2.59
CA VAL A 150 -14.57 -7.69 -1.61
C VAL A 150 -15.11 -6.58 -0.72
N VAL A 151 -14.23 -5.75 -0.18
CA VAL A 151 -14.61 -4.61 0.68
C VAL A 151 -15.51 -3.64 -0.08
N TYR A 152 -15.14 -3.33 -1.32
CA TYR A 152 -15.86 -2.39 -2.16
C TYR A 152 -17.29 -2.87 -2.48
N LYS A 153 -17.44 -4.11 -2.97
CA LYS A 153 -18.74 -4.73 -3.27
C LYS A 153 -19.69 -4.66 -2.08
N LYS A 154 -19.14 -4.80 -0.87
CA LYS A 154 -19.89 -4.86 0.37
C LYS A 154 -20.30 -3.48 0.90
N LEU A 155 -19.43 -2.48 0.80
CA LEU A 155 -19.71 -1.11 1.27
C LEU A 155 -20.71 -0.38 0.38
N THR A 156 -20.63 -0.58 -0.92
CA THR A 156 -21.38 0.24 -1.88
C THR A 156 -22.79 -0.29 -2.14
N LYS A 157 -23.16 -1.45 -1.55
CA LYS A 157 -24.43 -2.19 -1.74
C LYS A 157 -24.78 -2.50 -3.21
N HIS A 158 -23.99 -2.05 -4.16
CA HIS A 158 -23.99 -2.48 -5.55
C HIS A 158 -23.16 -3.76 -5.66
N ASN A 159 -23.76 -4.83 -6.17
CA ASN A 159 -23.05 -6.07 -6.56
C ASN A 159 -22.10 -5.85 -7.76
N GLN A 160 -21.66 -4.62 -8.02
CA GLN A 160 -20.71 -4.31 -9.06
C GLN A 160 -19.31 -4.64 -8.54
N ALA A 161 -18.67 -5.59 -9.21
CA ALA A 161 -17.24 -5.83 -9.04
C ALA A 161 -16.44 -4.62 -9.53
N LEU A 162 -15.18 -4.54 -9.12
CA LEU A 162 -14.22 -3.65 -9.77
C LEU A 162 -14.37 -3.81 -11.29
N PRO A 163 -14.57 -2.71 -12.04
CA PRO A 163 -14.76 -2.78 -13.47
C PRO A 163 -13.59 -3.54 -14.10
N ALA A 164 -13.88 -4.44 -15.03
CA ALA A 164 -12.85 -5.10 -15.82
C ALA A 164 -12.08 -4.02 -16.58
N LEU A 165 -10.91 -3.65 -16.06
CA LEU A 165 -10.03 -2.68 -16.70
C LEU A 165 -9.64 -3.29 -18.05
N SER A 166 -9.81 -2.52 -19.13
CA SER A 166 -9.22 -2.91 -20.41
C SER A 166 -7.73 -3.17 -20.18
N PHE A 167 -7.16 -4.15 -20.87
CA PHE A 167 -5.75 -4.50 -20.72
C PHE A 167 -4.83 -3.27 -20.80
N SER A 168 -5.14 -2.36 -21.75
CA SER A 168 -4.46 -1.07 -21.91
C SER A 168 -4.58 -0.14 -20.68
N ARG A 169 -5.74 -0.09 -20.01
CA ARG A 169 -5.94 0.74 -18.81
C ARG A 169 -5.22 0.14 -17.61
N SER A 170 -5.27 -1.18 -17.44
CA SER A 170 -4.55 -1.87 -16.36
C SER A 170 -3.02 -1.71 -16.48
N ILE A 171 -2.48 -1.79 -17.70
CA ILE A 171 -1.05 -1.48 -17.95
C ILE A 171 -0.74 -0.02 -17.65
N SER A 172 -1.62 0.91 -18.05
CA SER A 172 -1.42 2.35 -17.80
C SER A 172 -1.38 2.66 -16.30
N ASP A 173 -2.25 2.01 -15.51
CA ASP A 173 -2.26 2.14 -14.05
C ASP A 173 -0.97 1.57 -13.45
N ILE A 174 -0.53 0.36 -13.85
CA ILE A 174 0.74 -0.23 -13.37
C ILE A 174 1.94 0.65 -13.70
N LEU A 175 2.04 1.12 -14.95
CA LEU A 175 3.11 2.02 -15.39
C LEU A 175 3.08 3.33 -14.61
N PHE A 176 1.89 3.87 -14.35
CA PHE A 176 1.76 5.08 -13.57
C PHE A 176 2.25 4.89 -12.13
N SER A 177 1.79 3.84 -11.43
CA SER A 177 2.22 3.56 -10.06
C SER A 177 3.73 3.31 -9.99
N LEU A 178 4.32 2.66 -11.02
CA LEU A 178 5.78 2.48 -11.14
C LEU A 178 6.51 3.81 -11.33
N ILE A 179 6.02 4.69 -12.22
CA ILE A 179 6.62 6.01 -12.43
C ILE A 179 6.52 6.86 -11.16
N MET A 180 5.39 6.81 -10.45
CA MET A 180 5.22 7.47 -9.14
C MET A 180 6.23 6.96 -8.13
N GLN A 181 6.46 5.64 -8.08
CA GLN A 181 7.47 5.05 -7.20
C GLN A 181 8.88 5.55 -7.52
N ILE A 182 9.27 5.57 -8.81
CA ILE A 182 10.58 6.07 -9.25
C ILE A 182 10.73 7.55 -8.92
N PHE A 183 9.70 8.36 -9.20
CA PHE A 183 9.72 9.78 -8.91
C PHE A 183 9.93 10.05 -7.42
N PHE A 184 9.22 9.33 -6.55
CA PHE A 184 9.43 9.43 -5.12
C PHE A 184 10.81 8.99 -4.67
N LEU A 185 11.39 7.96 -5.30
CA LEU A 185 12.76 7.52 -5.00
C LEU A 185 13.78 8.62 -5.34
N ILE A 186 13.63 9.25 -6.50
CA ILE A 186 14.45 10.37 -6.94
C ILE A 186 14.27 11.55 -5.98
N GLN A 187 13.02 11.93 -5.68
CA GLN A 187 12.69 13.00 -4.76
C GLN A 187 13.28 12.76 -3.37
N SER A 188 13.17 11.53 -2.84
CA SER A 188 13.78 11.13 -1.57
C SER A 188 15.29 11.34 -1.58
N THR A 189 15.96 10.98 -2.68
CA THR A 189 17.40 11.21 -2.86
C THR A 189 17.75 12.70 -2.83
N PHE A 190 16.94 13.56 -3.46
CA PHE A 190 17.14 15.01 -3.39
C PHE A 190 16.93 15.58 -1.99
N ILE A 191 15.98 15.05 -1.22
CA ILE A 191 15.74 15.47 0.17
C ILE A 191 16.97 15.17 1.06
N LEU A 192 17.76 14.13 0.73
CA LEU A 192 19.02 13.82 1.42
C LEU A 192 20.11 14.88 1.22
N VAL A 193 20.00 15.72 0.18
CA VAL A 193 20.96 16.81 -0.10
C VAL A 193 20.76 18.00 0.84
N ILE A 194 19.61 18.09 1.52
CA ILE A 194 19.32 19.17 2.48
C ILE A 194 20.28 19.02 3.68
N PRO A 195 21.13 20.02 3.97
CA PRO A 195 22.18 19.93 4.99
C PRO A 195 21.65 19.89 6.43
N VAL A 196 20.32 19.99 6.61
CA VAL A 196 19.64 19.96 7.91
C VAL A 196 18.95 18.59 8.09
N PRO A 197 19.49 17.68 8.93
CA PRO A 197 18.99 16.31 9.08
C PRO A 197 17.52 16.24 9.51
N ILE A 198 17.08 17.20 10.34
CA ILE A 198 15.70 17.27 10.83
C ILE A 198 14.73 17.57 9.68
N LEU A 199 15.07 18.54 8.83
CA LEU A 199 14.25 18.89 7.67
C LEU A 199 14.19 17.75 6.65
N ASN A 200 15.34 17.11 6.37
CA ASN A 200 15.40 15.92 5.53
C ASN A 200 14.43 14.85 6.06
N THR A 201 14.51 14.52 7.35
CA THR A 201 13.63 13.54 7.98
C THR A 201 12.16 13.92 7.84
N ILE A 202 11.79 15.16 8.16
CA ILE A 202 10.40 15.64 8.07
C ILE A 202 9.89 15.53 6.64
N PHE A 203 10.58 16.12 5.67
CA PHE A 203 10.14 16.12 4.27
C PHE A 203 10.09 14.70 3.69
N GLY A 204 11.05 13.84 4.02
CA GLY A 204 11.07 12.44 3.60
C GLY A 204 9.84 11.68 4.12
N HIS A 205 9.50 11.85 5.40
CA HIS A 205 8.32 11.23 5.98
C HIS A 205 7.01 11.80 5.42
N MET A 206 6.92 13.12 5.19
CA MET A 206 5.75 13.74 4.54
C MET A 206 5.52 13.13 3.16
N CYS A 207 6.58 13.01 2.35
CA CYS A 207 6.52 12.40 1.03
C CYS A 207 6.03 10.94 1.11
N LEU A 208 6.57 10.18 2.06
CA LEU A 208 6.20 8.78 2.24
C LEU A 208 4.74 8.61 2.72
N CYS A 209 4.25 9.48 3.59
CA CYS A 209 2.84 9.50 4.01
C CYS A 209 1.90 9.74 2.82
N LEU A 210 2.25 10.68 1.94
CA LEU A 210 1.48 10.98 0.73
C LEU A 210 1.52 9.80 -0.26
N LEU A 211 2.67 9.16 -0.42
CA LEU A 211 2.83 7.97 -1.28
C LEU A 211 1.98 6.79 -0.80
N TYR A 212 2.07 6.46 0.48
CA TYR A 212 1.30 5.34 1.04
C TYR A 212 -0.21 5.58 1.00
N SER A 213 -0.63 6.82 1.22
CA SER A 213 -2.01 7.22 1.01
C SER A 213 -2.43 7.07 -0.45
N PHE A 214 -1.59 7.51 -1.39
CA PHE A 214 -1.87 7.35 -2.82
C PHE A 214 -2.11 5.88 -3.17
N TYR A 215 -1.23 4.98 -2.73
CA TYR A 215 -1.38 3.55 -3.00
C TYR A 215 -2.64 2.96 -2.37
N ALA A 216 -2.97 3.33 -1.12
CA ALA A 216 -4.17 2.81 -0.47
C ALA A 216 -5.46 3.30 -1.16
N PHE A 217 -5.53 4.59 -1.51
CA PHE A 217 -6.68 5.19 -2.18
C PHE A 217 -6.81 4.82 -3.66
N GLU A 218 -5.72 4.41 -4.32
CA GLU A 218 -5.74 3.97 -5.71
C GLU A 218 -6.78 2.86 -5.94
N TYR A 219 -6.89 1.90 -5.02
CA TYR A 219 -7.89 0.83 -5.08
C TYR A 219 -9.33 1.37 -5.07
N ALA A 220 -9.62 2.35 -4.21
CA ALA A 220 -10.93 2.99 -4.14
C ALA A 220 -11.21 3.87 -5.38
N TRP A 221 -10.19 4.54 -5.91
CA TRP A 221 -10.31 5.44 -7.06
C TRP A 221 -10.43 4.72 -8.40
N ILE A 222 -9.80 3.55 -8.53
CA ILE A 222 -9.98 2.66 -9.68
C ILE A 222 -11.46 2.28 -9.81
N TYR A 223 -12.13 1.94 -8.71
CA TYR A 223 -13.58 1.70 -8.76
C TYR A 223 -14.36 2.95 -9.17
N ALA A 224 -14.03 4.10 -8.56
CA ALA A 224 -14.67 5.36 -8.88
C ALA A 224 -14.36 5.86 -10.32
N ASN A 225 -13.67 5.06 -11.13
CA ASN A 225 -13.26 5.33 -12.51
C ASN A 225 -12.46 6.62 -12.68
N LEU A 226 -11.76 7.05 -11.62
CA LEU A 226 -10.95 8.26 -11.67
C LEU A 226 -9.72 8.03 -12.53
N ASN A 227 -9.48 8.98 -13.41
CA ASN A 227 -8.27 9.00 -14.22
C ASN A 227 -7.06 9.37 -13.36
N VAL A 228 -5.89 8.90 -13.78
CA VAL A 228 -4.61 9.18 -13.14
C VAL A 228 -4.43 10.67 -12.76
N LYS A 229 -4.71 11.59 -13.69
CA LYS A 229 -4.60 13.04 -13.44
C LYS A 229 -5.49 13.50 -12.28
N GLN A 230 -6.72 13.01 -12.20
CA GLN A 230 -7.68 13.35 -11.15
C GLN A 230 -7.25 12.77 -9.79
N ARG A 231 -6.58 11.61 -9.77
CA ARG A 231 -6.04 11.00 -8.55
C ARG A 231 -4.93 11.89 -7.96
N VAL A 232 -4.03 12.38 -8.81
CA VAL A 232 -2.93 13.26 -8.37
C VAL A 232 -3.45 14.62 -7.92
N GLU A 233 -4.29 15.28 -8.73
CA GLU A 233 -4.91 16.56 -8.38
C GLU A 233 -5.62 16.51 -7.03
N ARG A 234 -6.29 15.39 -6.75
CA ARG A 234 -6.95 15.16 -5.46
C ARG A 234 -5.95 15.12 -4.30
N ILE A 235 -4.82 14.44 -4.45
CA ILE A 235 -3.78 14.46 -3.40
C ILE A 235 -3.17 15.85 -3.24
N GLU A 236 -2.86 16.54 -4.33
CA GLU A 236 -2.27 17.88 -4.28
C GLU A 236 -3.20 18.90 -3.62
N THR A 237 -4.51 18.77 -3.85
CA THR A 237 -5.55 19.65 -3.28
C THR A 237 -5.81 19.36 -1.80
N TYR A 238 -5.90 18.09 -1.40
CA TYR A 238 -6.24 17.67 -0.04
C TYR A 238 -5.05 17.04 0.69
N TRP A 239 -3.84 17.51 0.39
CA TRP A 239 -2.60 16.94 0.91
C TRP A 239 -2.56 16.81 2.44
N PRO A 240 -3.13 17.70 3.28
CA PRO A 240 -3.02 17.55 4.73
C PRO A 240 -3.82 16.33 5.22
N TYR A 241 -4.95 16.05 4.58
CA TYR A 241 -5.75 14.86 4.87
C TYR A 241 -4.99 13.58 4.49
N PHE A 242 -4.40 13.53 3.30
CA PHE A 242 -3.62 12.36 2.88
C PHE A 242 -2.35 12.21 3.73
N LEU A 243 -1.75 13.31 4.18
CA LEU A 243 -0.61 13.25 5.08
C LEU A 243 -1.01 12.62 6.42
N GLY A 244 -2.15 13.01 6.99
CA GLY A 244 -2.70 12.38 8.20
C GLY A 244 -3.08 10.92 8.00
N PHE A 245 -3.66 10.58 6.85
CA PHE A 245 -4.09 9.22 6.55
C PHE A 245 -2.91 8.24 6.46
N GLY A 246 -1.83 8.64 5.79
CA GLY A 246 -0.65 7.79 5.61
C GLY A 246 0.25 7.72 6.84
N PHE A 247 0.13 8.68 7.76
CA PHE A 247 1.02 8.81 8.91
C PHE A 247 1.15 7.55 9.77
N PRO A 248 0.07 6.86 10.19
CA PRO A 248 0.19 5.63 10.98
C PRO A 248 0.99 4.55 10.26
N LEU A 249 0.72 4.33 8.98
CA LEU A 249 1.39 3.31 8.19
C LEU A 249 2.87 3.64 8.00
N THR A 250 3.20 4.91 7.73
CA THR A 250 4.59 5.36 7.60
C THR A 250 5.37 5.23 8.91
N MET A 251 4.80 5.63 10.04
CA MET A 251 5.45 5.52 11.35
C MET A 251 5.73 4.05 11.71
N LEU A 252 4.73 3.18 11.56
CA LEU A 252 4.86 1.76 11.90
C LEU A 252 5.82 1.01 10.97
N SER A 253 5.86 1.36 9.68
CA SER A 253 6.72 0.67 8.71
C SER A 253 8.15 1.18 8.69
N THR A 254 8.42 2.44 9.03
CA THR A 254 9.73 3.07 8.77
C THR A 254 10.56 3.31 10.04
N GLN A 255 9.93 3.63 11.18
CA GLN A 255 10.68 4.02 12.38
C GLN A 255 11.16 2.84 13.24
N LEU A 256 10.60 1.64 13.04
CA LEU A 256 10.86 0.51 13.92
C LEU A 256 12.18 -0.22 13.60
N PHE A 257 12.62 -0.25 12.35
CA PHE A 257 13.79 -1.04 11.94
C PHE A 257 14.70 -0.32 10.94
N LYS A 258 16.00 -0.61 11.02
CA LYS A 258 17.02 -0.08 10.10
C LYS A 258 17.05 -0.79 8.74
N SER A 259 16.48 -1.98 8.64
CA SER A 259 16.47 -2.77 7.40
C SER A 259 15.30 -2.38 6.52
N ILE A 260 15.60 -1.92 5.30
CA ILE A 260 14.60 -1.60 4.26
C ILE A 260 13.66 -2.80 4.01
N ILE A 261 14.22 -4.01 4.01
CA ILE A 261 13.45 -5.23 3.71
C ILE A 261 12.47 -5.56 4.84
N ILE A 262 12.87 -5.33 6.10
CA ILE A 262 11.98 -5.51 7.27
C ILE A 262 10.85 -4.49 7.19
N ASN A 263 11.18 -3.23 6.90
CA ASN A 263 10.22 -2.14 6.75
C ASN A 263 9.19 -2.45 5.64
N GLU A 264 9.62 -3.01 4.51
CA GLU A 264 8.72 -3.42 3.43
C GLU A 264 7.87 -4.66 3.78
N CYS A 265 8.37 -5.60 4.59
CA CYS A 265 7.57 -6.73 5.07
C CYS A 265 6.46 -6.24 6.01
N ILE A 266 6.79 -5.32 6.92
CA ILE A 266 5.82 -4.68 7.82
C ILE A 266 4.80 -3.87 7.03
N PHE A 267 5.26 -3.06 6.08
CA PHE A 267 4.40 -2.36 5.14
C PHE A 267 3.44 -3.34 4.47
N SER A 268 3.94 -4.44 3.91
CA SER A 268 3.11 -5.42 3.20
C SER A 268 2.04 -6.02 4.10
N ILE A 269 2.33 -6.28 5.37
CA ILE A 269 1.37 -6.81 6.36
C ILE A 269 0.31 -5.77 6.74
N LEU A 270 0.71 -4.50 6.90
CA LEU A 270 -0.17 -3.42 7.36
C LEU A 270 -0.99 -2.77 6.21
N PHE A 271 -0.49 -2.82 4.98
CA PHE A 271 -1.08 -2.14 3.84
C PHE A 271 -2.54 -2.54 3.51
N PRO A 272 -2.98 -3.81 3.64
CA PRO A 272 -4.39 -4.16 3.47
C PRO A 272 -5.34 -3.39 4.39
N PHE A 273 -4.91 -3.11 5.62
CA PHE A 273 -5.73 -2.35 6.57
C PHE A 273 -5.92 -0.91 6.07
N ALA A 274 -4.84 -0.30 5.54
CA ALA A 274 -4.91 1.00 4.90
C ALA A 274 -5.80 0.98 3.64
N ILE A 275 -5.76 -0.09 2.83
CA ILE A 275 -6.67 -0.25 1.67
C ILE A 275 -8.13 -0.28 2.13
N VAL A 276 -8.44 -1.07 3.16
CA VAL A 276 -9.81 -1.14 3.68
C VAL A 276 -10.24 0.19 4.26
N ALA A 277 -9.37 0.87 5.00
CA ALA A 277 -9.63 2.18 5.55
C ALA A 277 -9.94 3.19 4.43
N ALA A 278 -9.10 3.24 3.39
CA ALA A 278 -9.29 4.13 2.25
C ALA A 278 -10.58 3.84 1.47
N THR A 279 -10.91 2.56 1.29
CA THR A 279 -12.12 2.12 0.58
C THR A 279 -13.40 2.41 1.37
N SER A 280 -13.29 2.43 2.70
CA SER A 280 -14.40 2.76 3.62
C SER A 280 -14.71 4.25 3.70
N VAL A 281 -13.80 5.11 3.22
CA VAL A 281 -13.99 6.55 3.26
C VAL A 281 -14.93 6.99 2.14
N ASN A 282 -16.08 7.56 2.51
CA ASN A 282 -16.97 8.21 1.57
C ASN A 282 -16.44 9.62 1.22
N PHE A 283 -15.38 9.66 0.40
CA PHE A 283 -14.60 10.86 0.14
C PHE A 283 -15.44 12.04 -0.39
N LYS A 284 -16.49 11.76 -1.19
CA LYS A 284 -17.40 12.79 -1.72
C LYS A 284 -18.16 13.54 -0.61
N GLU A 285 -18.61 12.84 0.43
CA GLU A 285 -19.31 13.44 1.56
C GLU A 285 -18.34 14.21 2.46
N ARG A 286 -17.13 13.66 2.66
CA ARG A 286 -16.07 14.29 3.46
C ARG A 286 -15.56 15.60 2.87
N VAL A 287 -15.41 15.66 1.54
CA VAL A 287 -14.84 16.82 0.85
C VAL A 287 -15.86 17.92 0.55
N LYS A 288 -17.16 17.58 0.38
CA LYS A 288 -18.23 18.58 0.22
C LYS A 288 -18.28 19.62 1.35
N LEU A 289 -17.85 19.25 2.55
CA LEU A 289 -17.81 20.17 3.70
C LEU A 289 -16.63 21.16 3.64
N GLN A 290 -15.54 20.82 2.95
CA GLN A 290 -14.28 21.58 2.97
C GLN A 290 -14.09 22.51 1.79
N GLN A 291 -14.66 22.18 0.63
CA GLN A 291 -14.62 23.06 -0.55
C GLN A 291 -15.30 24.41 -0.29
N THR A 292 -16.21 24.46 0.68
CA THR A 292 -16.95 25.66 1.10
C THR A 292 -16.25 26.46 2.20
N GLN A 293 -15.20 25.95 2.86
CA GLN A 293 -14.67 26.53 4.10
C GLN A 293 -13.19 26.98 4.05
N THR A 294 -12.35 26.55 3.09
CA THR A 294 -10.90 26.79 3.19
C THR A 294 -10.17 26.96 1.85
N HIS A 295 -9.44 28.07 1.67
CA HIS A 295 -8.40 28.20 0.64
C HIS A 295 -7.15 27.42 1.07
N ILE A 296 -7.07 26.14 0.70
CA ILE A 296 -5.87 25.31 0.89
C ILE A 296 -4.93 25.54 -0.28
N ILE A 297 -3.64 25.76 0.00
CA ILE A 297 -2.63 25.86 -1.04
C ILE A 297 -2.36 24.46 -1.58
N SER A 298 -2.54 24.27 -2.89
CA SER A 298 -2.21 23.01 -3.55
C SER A 298 -0.70 22.79 -3.57
N LEU A 299 -0.28 21.60 -3.15
CA LEU A 299 1.12 21.21 -3.20
C LEU A 299 1.44 20.68 -4.62
N ASN A 300 2.27 21.38 -5.38
CA ASN A 300 2.73 20.93 -6.70
C ASN A 300 3.86 19.87 -6.61
N ILE A 301 3.84 19.02 -5.59
CA ILE A 301 4.89 18.01 -5.36
C ILE A 301 4.90 16.97 -6.50
N PHE A 302 3.73 16.68 -7.09
CA PHE A 302 3.59 15.70 -8.15
C PHE A 302 3.56 16.30 -9.55
N ALA A 303 3.59 17.62 -9.68
CA ALA A 303 3.58 18.31 -10.97
C ALA A 303 4.71 17.82 -11.90
N GLY A 304 5.89 17.52 -11.35
CA GLY A 304 6.99 16.90 -12.11
C GLY A 304 6.64 15.50 -12.63
N CYS A 305 6.02 14.68 -11.79
CA CYS A 305 5.57 13.33 -12.13
C CYS A 305 4.43 13.34 -13.16
N ILE A 306 3.47 14.27 -13.04
CA ILE A 306 2.41 14.48 -14.03
C ILE A 306 2.99 14.90 -15.38
N ARG A 307 3.93 15.84 -15.40
CA ARG A 307 4.57 16.31 -16.66
C ARG A 307 5.41 15.21 -17.31
N LEU A 308 6.08 14.38 -16.52
CA LEU A 308 6.87 13.27 -17.05
C LEU A 308 5.96 12.17 -17.60
N THR A 309 4.95 11.75 -16.83
CA THR A 309 3.99 10.73 -17.27
C THR A 309 3.21 11.18 -18.50
N SER A 310 2.73 12.43 -18.55
CA SER A 310 2.04 12.96 -19.72
C SER A 310 2.92 12.94 -20.97
N ARG A 311 4.18 13.40 -20.88
CA ARG A 311 5.15 13.33 -21.98
C ARG A 311 5.40 11.90 -22.44
N LEU A 312 5.54 10.95 -21.51
CA LEU A 312 5.78 9.54 -21.82
C LEU A 312 4.57 8.92 -22.54
N PHE A 313 3.35 9.20 -22.08
CA PHE A 313 2.12 8.77 -22.73
C PHE A 313 1.96 9.40 -24.13
N ASP A 314 2.31 10.68 -24.29
CA ASP A 314 2.26 11.36 -25.58
C ASP A 314 3.27 10.75 -26.58
N MET A 315 4.47 10.41 -26.12
CA MET A 315 5.48 9.70 -26.93
C MET A 315 5.02 8.29 -27.34
N LEU A 316 4.38 7.56 -26.43
CA LEU A 316 3.83 6.23 -26.72
C LEU A 316 2.65 6.30 -27.70
N LYS A 317 1.82 7.34 -27.60
CA LYS A 317 0.69 7.58 -28.51
C LYS A 317 1.18 7.97 -29.92
N LYS A 318 2.25 8.76 -30.01
CA LYS A 318 2.89 9.15 -31.27
C LYS A 318 3.58 7.98 -32.00
N LYS A 319 3.89 6.88 -31.29
CA LYS A 319 4.49 5.65 -31.84
C LYS A 319 3.49 4.60 -32.33
N ARG A 320 2.17 4.77 -32.10
CA ARG A 320 1.16 3.89 -32.73
C ARG A 320 0.90 4.38 -34.15
N PRO A 321 1.25 3.62 -35.21
CA PRO A 321 0.77 3.94 -36.54
C PRO A 321 -0.76 3.84 -36.52
N SER A 322 -1.43 4.87 -37.01
CA SER A 322 -2.86 4.87 -37.28
C SER A 322 -3.17 3.70 -38.21
N THR A 323 -3.86 2.68 -37.70
CA THR A 323 -4.48 1.66 -38.53
C THR A 323 -5.57 2.35 -39.33
N THR A 324 -5.21 2.84 -40.52
CA THR A 324 -6.17 3.27 -41.53
C THR A 324 -6.98 2.05 -41.90
N VAL A 325 -8.23 1.99 -41.42
CA VAL A 325 -9.21 1.05 -41.91
C VAL A 325 -9.53 1.50 -43.33
N THR A 326 -8.90 0.87 -44.32
CA THR A 326 -9.29 1.01 -45.72
C THR A 326 -10.63 0.30 -45.88
N THR A 327 -11.72 1.05 -45.84
CA THR A 327 -13.01 0.61 -46.34
C THR A 327 -12.85 0.35 -47.84
N VAL A 328 -12.79 -0.93 -48.22
CA VAL A 328 -12.94 -1.35 -49.61
C VAL A 328 -14.43 -1.20 -49.93
N GLN A 329 -14.76 -0.27 -50.83
CA GLN A 329 -16.05 -0.22 -51.52
C GLN A 329 -16.03 -1.16 -52.72
#